data_AF-A0AAW7XFE5-F1
#
_entry.id   AF-A0AAW7XFE5-F1
#
_cell.length_a   1.000
_cell.length_b   1.000
_cell.length_c   1.000
_cell.angle_alpha   90.00
_cell.angle_beta   90.00
_cell.angle_gamma   90.00
#
_symmetry.space_group_name_H-M   'P 1'
#
loop_
_entity.id
_entity.type
_entity.pdbx_description
1 polymer ?
#
loop_
_entity_poly.entity_id
_entity_poly.type
_entity_poly.pdbx_seq_one_letter_code
_entity_poly.pdbx_strand_id
1 'polypeptide(L)'
;LNINSDDNELEAGNSALKATEARNFDLMFEHYFSSVGIVSFGSFYKNLDNFIFNYSENDYLDPISGNTYESYSQPRNGDEATVFGLETSL
;
A
#
# COMPACT_ATOMS: atom_id res chain seq x y z
N LEU A 1 10.83 -17.50 -5.27
CA LEU A 1 12.04 -16.81 -5.72
C LEU A 1 11.98 -16.81 -7.23
N ASN A 2 12.11 -15.63 -7.81
CA ASN A 2 12.16 -15.42 -9.25
C ASN A 2 13.44 -14.63 -9.55
N ILE A 3 14.19 -15.06 -10.55
CA ILE A 3 15.46 -14.45 -10.94
C ILE A 3 15.34 -14.10 -12.41
N ASN A 4 15.46 -12.81 -12.72
CA ASN A 4 15.54 -12.34 -14.09
C ASN A 4 17.01 -12.14 -14.45
N SER A 5 17.54 -13.02 -15.30
CA SER A 5 18.94 -12.97 -15.72
C SER A 5 19.23 -11.91 -16.78
N ASP A 6 18.21 -11.45 -17.52
CA ASP A 6 18.38 -10.42 -18.56
C ASP A 6 18.57 -9.04 -17.93
N ASP A 7 17.86 -8.78 -16.82
CA ASP A 7 17.89 -7.51 -16.07
C ASP A 7 18.66 -7.62 -14.73
N ASN A 8 19.28 -8.78 -14.46
CA ASN A 8 19.98 -9.10 -13.21
C ASN A 8 19.19 -8.77 -11.93
N GLU A 9 17.90 -9.12 -11.91
CA GLU A 9 16.97 -8.82 -10.81
C GLU A 9 16.61 -10.08 -9.99
N LEU A 10 16.40 -9.87 -8.69
CA LEU A 10 15.95 -10.89 -7.75
C LEU A 10 14.62 -10.49 -7.09
N GLU A 11 13.57 -11.27 -7.32
CA GLU A 11 12.30 -11.13 -6.62
C GLU A 11 12.09 -12.27 -5.62
N ALA A 12 11.87 -11.90 -4.36
CA ALA A 12 11.55 -12.83 -3.29
C ALA A 12 10.13 -12.63 -2.81
N GLY A 13 9.45 -13.75 -2.52
CA GLY A 13 8.23 -13.71 -1.72
C GLY A 13 8.54 -13.51 -0.24
N ASN A 14 7.50 -13.35 0.57
CA ASN A 14 7.60 -13.29 2.02
C ASN A 14 6.45 -14.09 2.64
N SER A 15 6.75 -15.28 3.18
CA SER A 15 5.76 -16.15 3.83
C SER A 15 5.40 -15.69 5.25
N ALA A 16 6.15 -14.75 5.82
CA ALA A 16 5.90 -14.18 7.14
C ALA A 16 4.97 -12.95 7.09
N LEU A 17 4.37 -12.66 5.93
CA LEU A 17 3.43 -11.56 5.79
C LEU A 17 2.25 -11.73 6.74
N LYS A 18 1.95 -10.66 7.46
CA LYS A 18 0.70 -10.49 8.19
C LYS A 18 -0.34 -9.89 7.26
N ALA A 19 -1.61 -10.19 7.52
CA ALA A 19 -2.70 -9.52 6.82
C ALA A 19 -2.71 -8.03 7.17
N THR A 20 -2.95 -7.17 6.18
CA THR A 20 -3.22 -5.75 6.42
C THR A 20 -4.53 -5.61 7.18
N GLU A 21 -4.51 -4.91 8.32
CA GLU A 21 -5.70 -4.58 9.09
C GLU A 21 -6.00 -3.08 8.96
N ALA A 22 -7.28 -2.72 9.03
CA ALA A 22 -7.71 -1.34 8.85
C ALA A 22 -8.88 -0.99 9.77
N ARG A 23 -8.77 0.16 10.44
CA ARG A 23 -9.86 0.83 11.13
C ARG A 23 -10.27 2.05 10.33
N ASN A 24 -11.50 2.07 9.82
CA ASN A 24 -12.02 3.13 8.96
C ASN A 24 -13.17 3.85 9.66
N PHE A 25 -13.07 5.17 9.72
CA PHE A 25 -14.12 6.05 10.23
C PHE A 25 -14.44 7.11 9.18
N ASP A 26 -15.72 7.26 8.86
CA ASP A 26 -16.20 8.12 7.78
C ASP A 26 -17.43 8.90 8.26
N LEU A 27 -17.51 10.18 7.91
CA LEU A 27 -18.65 11.05 8.13
C LEU A 27 -19.08 11.66 6.79
N MET A 28 -20.37 11.56 6.48
CA MET A 28 -20.94 12.05 5.22
C MET A 28 -22.15 12.95 5.49
N PHE A 29 -22.23 14.07 4.78
CA PHE A 29 -23.36 14.97 4.75
C PHE A 29 -23.87 15.09 3.32
N GLU A 30 -25.18 14.95 3.14
CA GLU A 30 -25.84 15.04 1.84
C GLU A 30 -27.01 16.02 1.92
N HIS A 31 -27.17 16.85 0.90
CA HIS A 31 -28.31 17.73 0.76
C HIS A 31 -28.97 17.54 -0.61
N TYR A 32 -30.26 17.25 -0.56
CA TYR A 32 -31.11 16.98 -1.73
C TYR A 32 -31.91 18.22 -2.06
N PHE A 33 -31.74 18.75 -3.28
CA PHE A 33 -32.52 19.89 -3.74
C PHE A 33 -33.89 19.41 -4.24
N SER A 34 -34.89 20.29 -4.23
CA SER A 34 -36.18 20.00 -4.90
C SER A 34 -36.06 19.92 -6.43
N SER A 35 -34.93 20.39 -6.98
CA SER A 35 -34.49 20.15 -8.38
C SER A 35 -33.82 18.77 -8.50
N VAL A 36 -33.41 18.34 -9.69
CA VAL A 36 -32.78 17.01 -9.95
C VAL A 36 -31.32 16.94 -9.43
N GLY A 37 -30.96 17.65 -8.36
CA GLY A 37 -29.57 17.81 -7.90
C GLY A 37 -29.33 17.41 -6.45
N ILE A 38 -28.09 17.00 -6.15
CA ILE A 38 -27.58 16.66 -4.82
C ILE A 38 -26.23 17.35 -4.61
N VAL A 39 -25.94 17.79 -3.39
CA VAL A 39 -24.57 18.14 -2.98
C VAL A 39 -24.17 17.25 -1.81
N SER A 40 -22.95 16.74 -1.85
CA SER A 40 -22.43 15.85 -0.81
C SER A 40 -21.06 16.32 -0.34
N PHE A 41 -20.80 16.15 0.95
CA PHE A 41 -19.54 16.46 1.60
C PHE A 41 -19.16 15.34 2.57
N GLY A 42 -17.93 14.86 2.50
CA GLY A 42 -17.42 13.76 3.30
C GLY A 42 -16.11 14.09 4.01
N SER A 43 -15.86 13.44 5.14
CA SER A 43 -14.56 13.38 5.80
C SER A 43 -14.25 11.97 6.23
N PHE A 44 -12.99 11.56 6.18
CA PHE A 44 -12.57 10.21 6.56
C PHE A 44 -11.28 10.21 7.38
N TYR A 45 -11.15 9.20 8.24
CA TYR A 45 -9.97 8.88 9.02
C TYR A 45 -9.76 7.36 8.98
N LYS A 46 -8.59 6.94 8.52
CA LYS A 46 -8.23 5.53 8.32
C LYS A 46 -6.89 5.27 8.99
N ASN A 47 -6.83 4.20 9.76
CA ASN A 47 -5.61 3.72 10.38
C ASN A 47 -5.35 2.29 9.94
N LEU A 48 -4.16 2.06 9.40
CA LEU A 48 -3.73 0.83 8.75
C LEU A 48 -2.58 0.23 9.55
N ASP A 49 -2.72 -1.04 9.89
CA ASP A 49 -1.68 -1.83 10.55
C ASP A 49 -1.19 -2.92 9.58
N ASN A 50 0.11 -3.22 9.60
CA ASN A 50 0.71 -4.27 8.77
C ASN A 50 0.50 -4.07 7.24
N PHE A 51 0.42 -2.84 6.74
CA PHE A 51 0.21 -2.61 5.30
C PHE A 51 1.35 -3.21 4.47
N ILE A 52 1.02 -3.90 3.37
CA ILE A 52 2.03 -4.56 2.54
C ILE A 52 2.57 -3.56 1.51
N PHE A 53 3.89 -3.37 1.47
CA PHE A 53 4.58 -2.60 0.45
C PHE A 53 5.72 -3.43 -0.16
N ASN A 54 6.09 -3.13 -1.41
CA ASN A 54 7.26 -3.73 -2.03
C ASN A 54 8.50 -2.95 -1.61
N TYR A 55 9.35 -3.61 -0.82
CA TYR A 55 10.69 -3.14 -0.56
C TYR A 55 11.56 -3.40 -1.79
N SER A 56 12.34 -2.40 -2.20
CA SER A 56 13.33 -2.56 -3.25
C SER A 56 14.69 -2.03 -2.79
N GLU A 57 15.74 -2.73 -3.18
CA GLU A 57 17.13 -2.42 -2.88
C GLU A 57 17.97 -2.65 -4.14
N ASN A 58 18.83 -1.70 -4.47
CA ASN A 58 19.76 -1.84 -5.59
C ASN A 58 21.09 -2.43 -5.09
N ASP A 59 21.84 -3.07 -5.99
CA ASP A 59 23.15 -3.68 -5.70
C ASP A 59 23.11 -4.68 -4.52
N TYR A 60 22.02 -5.45 -4.44
CA TYR A 60 21.76 -6.37 -3.33
C TYR A 60 22.68 -7.59 -3.39
N LEU A 61 23.47 -7.79 -2.33
CA LEU A 61 24.27 -8.99 -2.13
C LEU A 61 23.43 -10.07 -1.46
N ASP A 62 23.06 -11.11 -2.20
CA ASP A 62 22.33 -12.25 -1.65
C ASP A 62 23.24 -13.06 -0.70
N PRO A 63 22.94 -13.11 0.61
CA PRO A 63 23.77 -13.82 1.58
C PRO A 63 23.75 -15.34 1.42
N ILE A 64 22.80 -15.90 0.66
CA ILE A 64 22.67 -17.34 0.45
C ILE A 64 23.51 -17.79 -0.75
N SER A 65 23.33 -17.16 -1.91
CA SER A 65 24.07 -17.52 -3.12
C SER A 65 25.44 -16.83 -3.25
N GLY A 66 25.64 -15.69 -2.56
CA GLY A 66 26.83 -14.86 -2.68
C GLY A 66 26.87 -13.99 -3.94
N ASN A 67 25.80 -13.98 -4.75
CA ASN A 67 25.69 -13.17 -5.95
C ASN A 67 25.20 -11.75 -5.62
N THR A 68 25.63 -10.78 -6.43
CA THR A 68 25.09 -9.41 -6.40
C THR A 68 24.08 -9.23 -7.53
N TYR A 69 22.89 -8.77 -7.18
CA TYR A 69 21.80 -8.44 -8.10
C TYR A 69 21.69 -6.93 -8.24
N GLU A 70 21.40 -6.44 -9.45
CA GLU A 70 21.22 -5.00 -9.70
C GLU A 70 19.99 -4.45 -8.96
N SER A 71 18.94 -5.25 -8.88
CA SER A 71 17.71 -4.93 -8.14
C SER A 71 17.21 -6.14 -7.36
N TYR A 72 16.81 -5.91 -6.12
CA TYR A 72 16.10 -6.84 -5.27
C TYR A 72 14.72 -6.28 -4.92
N SER A 73 13.70 -7.14 -4.94
CA SER A 73 12.33 -6.78 -4.55
C SER A 73 11.68 -7.84 -3.66
N GLN A 74 11.00 -7.41 -2.60
CA GLN A 74 10.24 -8.29 -1.72
C GLN A 74 9.08 -7.56 -1.04
N PRO A 75 7.88 -8.18 -0.94
CA PRO A 75 6.79 -7.62 -0.16
C PRO A 75 7.09 -7.70 1.34
N ARG A 76 6.90 -6.60 2.06
CA ARG A 76 7.08 -6.49 3.52
C ARG A 76 5.89 -5.78 4.15
N ASN A 77 5.59 -6.11 5.40
CA ASN A 77 4.64 -5.35 6.19
C ASN A 77 5.32 -4.06 6.70
N GLY A 78 4.68 -2.91 6.49
CA GLY A 78 4.93 -1.68 7.22
C GLY A 78 4.25 -1.72 8.59
N ASP A 79 4.63 -0.79 9.46
CA ASP A 79 4.18 -0.80 10.86
C ASP A 79 2.75 -0.21 10.97
N GLU A 80 2.65 1.11 11.00
CA GLU A 80 1.38 1.85 11.07
C GLU A 80 1.33 2.93 9.97
N ALA A 81 0.17 3.14 9.37
CA ALA A 81 -0.09 4.26 8.47
C ALA A 81 -1.45 4.90 8.75
N THR A 82 -1.50 6.23 8.78
CA THR A 82 -2.73 7.00 8.97
C THR A 82 -3.05 7.81 7.74
N VAL A 83 -4.29 7.72 7.26
CA VAL A 83 -4.80 8.46 6.10
C VAL A 83 -6.06 9.20 6.52
N PHE A 84 -6.13 10.49 6.25
CA PHE A 84 -7.31 11.30 6.50
C PHE A 84 -7.54 12.29 5.36
N GLY A 85 -8.79 12.71 5.18
CA GLY A 85 -9.12 13.63 4.08
C GLY A 85 -10.57 14.09 4.09
N LEU A 86 -10.87 14.95 3.12
CA LEU A 86 -12.18 15.51 2.84
C LEU A 86 -12.54 15.24 1.37
N GLU A 87 -13.81 15.02 1.09
CA GLU A 87 -14.35 14.74 -0.25
C GLU A 87 -15.62 15.57 -0.49
N THR A 88 -15.91 15.92 -1.75
CA THR A 88 -17.10 16.72 -2.11
C THR A 88 -17.61 16.36 -3.50
N SER A 89 -18.92 16.43 -3.72
CA SER A 89 -19.58 16.25 -5.02
C SER A 89 -20.77 17.19 -5.20
N LEU A 90 -21.04 17.58 -6.45
CA LEU A 90 -22.10 18.51 -6.87
C LEU A 90 -22.94 17.91 -8.01
#